data_AF-A0A5B8Z5T0-F1
#
_entry.id   AF-A0A5B8Z5T0-F1
#
_cell.length_a   1.000
_cell.length_b   1.000
_cell.length_c   1.000
_cell.angle_alpha   90.00
_cell.angle_beta   90.00
_cell.angle_gamma   90.00
#
_symmetry.space_group_name_H-M   'P 1'
#
loop_
_entity.id
_entity.type
_entity.pdbx_description
1 polymer ?
#
loop_
_entity_poly.entity_id
_entity_poly.type
_entity_poly.pdbx_seq_one_letter_code
_entity_poly.pdbx_strand_id
1 'polypeptide(L)'
;MSSKTNDTRSNIIFLIYKIYTLFQQHKLEPIEWEQESFKLSWDGKQTLKLEKSTIVLASVKDGNVILSTTIMEYYHLPYSWLLDIQKSFENQ
;
A
#
# COMPACT_ATOMS: atom_id res chain seq x y z
N MET A 1 -11.58 3.73 -28.64
CA MET A 1 -10.15 3.81 -28.28
C MET A 1 -10.03 3.58 -26.79
N SER A 2 -9.63 2.38 -26.36
CA SER A 2 -9.40 2.09 -24.95
C SER A 2 -8.11 2.79 -24.53
N SER A 3 -8.21 4.00 -23.96
CA SER A 3 -7.07 4.57 -23.28
C SER A 3 -6.69 3.57 -22.20
N LYS A 4 -5.48 3.03 -22.30
CA LYS A 4 -4.81 2.34 -21.20
C LYS A 4 -4.58 3.38 -20.11
N THR A 5 -5.64 3.81 -19.45
CA THR A 5 -5.55 4.57 -18.22
C THR A 5 -4.96 3.58 -17.24
N ASN A 6 -3.66 3.72 -17.02
CA ASN A 6 -2.96 3.05 -15.96
C ASN A 6 -3.58 3.58 -14.66
N ASP A 7 -4.75 3.04 -14.29
CA ASP A 7 -5.62 3.59 -13.27
C ASP A 7 -4.82 3.59 -11.97
N THR A 8 -4.65 4.79 -11.43
CA THR A 8 -4.08 5.08 -10.13
C THR A 8 -4.51 4.04 -9.07
N ARG A 9 -5.77 3.60 -9.10
CA ARG A 9 -6.31 2.53 -8.24
C ARG A 9 -5.60 1.19 -8.43
N SER A 10 -5.41 0.76 -9.69
CA SER A 10 -4.71 -0.48 -10.03
C SER A 10 -3.24 -0.45 -9.59
N ASN A 11 -2.59 0.71 -9.71
CA ASN A 11 -1.21 0.88 -9.26
C ASN A 11 -1.07 0.77 -7.74
N ILE A 12 -1.98 1.37 -6.96
CA ILE A 12 -1.99 1.22 -5.50
C ILE A 12 -2.22 -0.24 -5.11
N ILE A 13 -3.22 -0.90 -5.73
CA ILE A 13 -3.56 -2.30 -5.45
C ILE A 13 -2.34 -3.18 -5.67
N PHE A 14 -1.67 -3.03 -6.81
CA PHE A 14 -0.47 -3.79 -7.13
C PHE A 14 0.64 -3.52 -6.11
N LEU A 15 0.90 -2.25 -5.82
CA LEU A 15 2.01 -1.84 -4.97
C LEU A 15 1.82 -2.30 -3.52
N ILE A 16 0.62 -2.11 -2.95
CA ILE A 16 0.34 -2.51 -1.56
C ILE A 16 0.37 -4.03 -1.39
N TYR A 17 -0.11 -4.78 -2.39
CA TYR A 17 -0.02 -6.24 -2.38
C TYR A 17 1.43 -6.72 -2.47
N LYS A 18 2.25 -6.04 -3.26
CA LYS A 18 3.67 -6.37 -3.40
C LYS A 18 4.43 -6.12 -2.10
N ILE A 19 4.20 -4.98 -1.44
CA ILE A 19 4.76 -4.68 -0.11
C ILE A 19 4.32 -5.73 0.91
N TYR A 20 3.03 -6.08 0.95
CA TYR A 20 2.50 -7.13 1.83
C TYR A 20 3.25 -8.46 1.63
N THR A 21 3.46 -8.87 0.38
CA THR A 21 4.14 -10.12 0.05
C THR A 21 5.59 -10.11 0.53
N LEU A 22 6.30 -9.00 0.35
CA LEU A 22 7.67 -8.86 0.83
C LEU A 22 7.75 -8.93 2.35
N PHE A 23 6.83 -8.27 3.06
CA PHE A 23 6.82 -8.28 4.52
C PHE A 23 6.53 -9.68 5.09
N GLN A 24 5.65 -10.44 4.43
CA GLN A 24 5.41 -11.85 4.74
C GLN A 24 6.65 -12.72 4.52
N GLN A 25 7.31 -12.56 3.37
CA GLN A 25 8.52 -13.33 3.02
C GLN A 25 9.64 -13.10 4.02
N HIS A 26 9.83 -11.84 4.42
CA HIS A 26 10.86 -11.42 5.36
C HIS A 26 10.44 -11.57 6.82
N LYS A 27 9.21 -12.02 7.08
CA LYS A 27 8.64 -12.21 8.43
C LYS A 27 8.87 -10.99 9.32
N LEU A 28 8.58 -9.81 8.79
CA LEU A 28 8.79 -8.57 9.52
C LEU A 28 7.89 -8.53 10.76
N GLU A 29 8.46 -8.07 11.87
CA GLU A 29 7.70 -7.69 13.06
C GLU A 29 6.75 -6.52 12.77
N PRO A 30 5.72 -6.29 13.60
CA PRO A 30 4.80 -5.17 13.42
C PRO A 30 5.54 -3.84 13.33
N ILE A 31 5.17 -3.02 12.36
CA ILE A 31 5.85 -1.75 12.08
C ILE A 31 4.91 -0.77 11.39
N GLU A 32 5.16 0.52 11.64
CA GLU A 32 4.42 1.61 11.04
C GLU A 32 5.39 2.59 10.37
N TRP A 33 5.01 3.07 9.19
CA TRP A 33 5.69 4.15 8.49
C TRP A 33 4.72 5.32 8.33
N GLU A 34 5.19 6.53 8.60
CA GLU A 34 4.40 7.75 8.46
C GLU A 34 5.13 8.73 7.53
N GLN A 35 4.39 9.36 6.62
CA GLN A 35 4.88 10.44 5.79
C GLN A 35 3.76 11.46 5.51
N GLU A 36 4.01 12.71 5.88
CA GLU A 36 3.03 13.80 5.81
C GLU A 36 1.70 13.43 6.49
N SER A 37 0.65 13.18 5.70
CA SER A 37 -0.67 12.77 6.18
C SER A 37 -0.93 11.28 5.99
N PHE A 38 0.02 10.52 5.46
CA PHE A 38 -0.12 9.10 5.17
C PHE A 38 0.54 8.22 6.21
N LYS A 39 -0.06 7.06 6.45
CA LYS A 39 0.44 6.03 7.34
C LYS A 39 0.32 4.66 6.69
N LEU A 40 1.38 3.87 6.72
CA LEU A 40 1.38 2.47 6.33
C LEU A 40 1.64 1.63 7.59
N SER A 41 0.72 0.75 7.96
CA SER A 41 0.84 -0.10 9.17
C SER A 41 0.81 -1.58 8.81
N TRP A 42 1.80 -2.32 9.32
CA TRP A 42 1.93 -3.77 9.20
C TRP A 42 1.74 -4.40 10.59
N ASP A 43 0.88 -5.42 10.70
CA ASP A 43 0.57 -6.08 11.97
C ASP A 43 1.50 -7.24 12.35
N GLY A 44 2.57 -7.47 11.56
CA GLY A 44 3.49 -8.58 11.78
C GLY A 44 3.01 -9.93 11.26
N LYS A 45 1.77 -10.04 10.75
CA LYS A 45 1.14 -11.33 10.46
C LYS A 45 0.37 -11.42 9.17
N GLN A 46 -0.64 -10.59 8.95
CA GLN A 46 -1.57 -10.78 7.83
C GLN A 46 -2.25 -9.51 7.35
N THR A 47 -2.02 -8.38 8.02
CA THR A 47 -2.70 -7.12 7.72
C THR A 47 -1.69 -6.00 7.43
N LEU A 48 -1.80 -5.44 6.23
CA LEU A 48 -1.13 -4.19 5.84
C LEU A 48 -2.19 -3.15 5.55
N LYS A 49 -2.08 -1.93 6.09
CA LYS A 49 -3.05 -0.84 5.84
C LYS A 49 -2.33 0.43 5.41
N LEU A 50 -2.91 1.10 4.43
CA LEU A 50 -2.55 2.45 4.02
C LEU A 50 -3.69 3.41 4.40
N GLU A 51 -3.34 4.42 5.18
CA GLU A 51 -4.27 5.39 5.73
C GLU A 51 -3.84 6.81 5.34
N LYS A 52 -4.81 7.72 5.23
CA LYS A 52 -4.58 9.16 5.19
C LYS A 52 -5.33 9.81 6.34
N SER A 53 -4.60 10.35 7.30
CA SER A 53 -5.12 10.82 8.59
C SER A 53 -5.90 9.74 9.33
N THR A 54 -7.23 9.68 9.16
CA THR A 54 -8.13 8.69 9.80
C THR A 54 -8.89 7.83 8.79
N ILE A 55 -8.60 7.99 7.49
CA ILE A 55 -9.31 7.29 6.41
C ILE A 55 -8.41 6.17 5.89
N VAL A 56 -8.87 4.93 5.99
CA VAL A 56 -8.22 3.79 5.32
C VAL A 56 -8.43 3.93 3.81
N LEU A 57 -7.33 4.09 3.08
CA LEU A 57 -7.33 4.18 1.62
C LEU A 57 -7.28 2.79 1.00
N ALA A 58 -6.38 1.94 1.49
CA ALA A 58 -6.21 0.58 1.02
C ALA A 58 -5.79 -0.33 2.18
N SER A 59 -6.11 -1.61 2.10
CA SER A 59 -5.58 -2.60 3.01
C SER A 59 -5.41 -3.93 2.30
N VAL A 60 -4.46 -4.74 2.78
CA VAL A 60 -4.35 -6.15 2.45
C VAL A 60 -4.63 -6.92 3.72
N LYS A 61 -5.58 -7.85 3.67
CA LYS A 61 -5.87 -8.76 4.77
C LYS A 61 -5.98 -10.17 4.23
N ASP A 62 -5.17 -11.08 4.77
CA ASP A 62 -5.14 -12.49 4.35
C ASP A 62 -4.97 -12.62 2.82
N GLY A 63 -4.06 -11.82 2.25
CA GLY A 63 -3.80 -11.77 0.80
C GLY A 63 -4.86 -11.06 -0.05
N ASN A 64 -5.98 -10.62 0.53
CA ASN A 64 -7.03 -9.92 -0.20
C ASN A 64 -6.84 -8.40 -0.11
N VAL A 65 -6.78 -7.73 -1.26
CA VAL A 65 -6.66 -6.27 -1.33
C VAL A 65 -8.05 -5.63 -1.30
N ILE A 66 -8.26 -4.74 -0.34
CA ILE A 66 -9.47 -3.93 -0.19
C ILE A 66 -9.10 -2.48 -0.44
N LEU A 67 -9.73 -1.88 -1.45
CA LEU A 67 -9.53 -0.48 -1.80
C LEU A 67 -10.76 0.33 -1.40
N SER A 68 -10.56 1.47 -0.75
CA SER A 68 -11.67 2.36 -0.40
C SER A 68 -12.33 2.94 -1.65
N THR A 69 -13.66 3.06 -1.59
CA THR A 69 -14.45 3.78 -2.60
C THR A 69 -14.18 5.29 -2.58
N THR A 70 -13.61 5.81 -1.50
CA THR A 70 -13.27 7.23 -1.35
C THR A 70 -12.07 7.67 -2.19
N ILE A 71 -11.28 6.73 -2.74
CA ILE A 71 -10.18 7.05 -3.65
C ILE A 71 -10.76 7.51 -5.00
N MET A 72 -10.80 8.82 -5.16
CA MET A 72 -11.03 9.49 -6.45
C MET A 72 -9.72 9.54 -7.26
N GLU A 73 -9.80 9.63 -8.57
CA GLU A 73 -8.64 9.62 -9.50
C GLU A 73 -7.55 10.67 -9.16
N TYR A 74 -7.94 11.76 -8.49
CA TYR A 74 -7.08 12.90 -8.13
C TYR A 74 -6.40 12.79 -6.75
N TYR A 75 -6.49 11.66 -6.04
CA TYR A 75 -5.73 11.53 -4.79
C TYR A 75 -4.23 11.63 -5.08
N HIS A 76 -3.57 12.63 -4.48
CA HIS A 76 -2.11 12.69 -4.39
C HIS A 76 -1.65 11.52 -3.52
N LEU A 77 -1.45 10.37 -4.15
CA LEU A 77 -1.06 9.16 -3.46
C LEU A 77 0.44 9.19 -3.21
N PRO A 78 0.89 8.58 -2.10
CA PRO A 78 2.30 8.54 -1.76
C PRO A 78 2.99 7.42 -2.56
N TYR A 79 2.83 7.41 -3.88
CA TYR A 79 3.27 6.33 -4.75
C TYR A 79 4.79 6.15 -4.74
N SER A 80 5.55 7.26 -4.81
CA SER A 80 7.01 7.24 -4.70
C SER A 80 7.46 6.69 -3.35
N TRP A 81 6.82 7.12 -2.26
CA TRP A 81 7.13 6.64 -0.91
C TRP A 81 6.89 5.15 -0.73
N LEU A 82 5.75 4.64 -1.20
CA LEU A 82 5.45 3.22 -1.17
C LEU A 82 6.43 2.41 -2.03
N LEU A 83 6.86 2.94 -3.18
CA LEU A 83 7.91 2.33 -3.99
C LEU A 83 9.25 2.26 -3.26
N ASP A 84 9.62 3.31 -2.52
CA ASP A 84 10.86 3.35 -1.76
C ASP A 84 10.83 2.34 -0.61
N ILE A 85 9.69 2.18 0.06
CA ILE A 85 9.46 1.10 1.04
C ILE A 85 9.63 -0.26 0.36
N GLN A 86 8.95 -0.52 -0.76
CA GLN A 86 9.09 -1.81 -1.46
C GLN A 86 10.56 -2.13 -1.81
N LYS A 87 11.28 -1.16 -2.39
CA LYS A 87 12.68 -1.34 -2.81
C LYS A 87 13.64 -1.59 -1.66
N SER A 88 13.38 -1.03 -0.48
CA SER A 88 14.25 -1.22 0.67
C SER A 88 14.24 -2.67 1.17
N PHE A 89 13.17 -3.43 0.90
CA PHE A 89 13.05 -4.83 1.27
C PHE A 89 13.32 -5.81 0.11
N GLU A 90 13.17 -5.39 -1.15
CA GLU A 90 13.54 -6.25 -2.30
C GLU A 90 15.04 -6.57 -2.39
N ASN A 91 15.89 -5.75 -1.78
CA ASN A 91 17.35 -5.90 -1.82
C ASN A 91 17.95 -6.50 -0.54
N GLN A 92 17.09 -6.97 0.40
CA GLN A 92 17.49 -7.68 1.62
C GLN A 92 17.28 -9.17 1.44
#